data_AF-A0A0D6M4U9-F1
#
_entry.id   AF-A0A0D6M4U9-F1
#
_cell.length_a   1.000
_cell.length_b   1.000
_cell.length_c   1.000
_cell.angle_alpha   90.00
_cell.angle_beta   90.00
_cell.angle_gamma   90.00
#
_symmetry.space_group_name_H-M   'P 1'
#
loop_
_entity.id
_entity.type
_entity.pdbx_description
1 polymer ?
#
loop_
_entity_poly.entity_id
_entity_poly.type
_entity_poly.pdbx_seq_one_letter_code
_entity_poly.pdbx_strand_id
1 'polypeptide(L)'
;MSIHRHDDGMFYPMGEPKDYVDVGEGKGRGYSVNIPWNATKIGDDAYRAAFAKIVMPIAYEFAPELVLISSGFDAAAGDPLGECYVTADTYALMTYHLMSLAGGRLITVLEGGNDCKAKYGTV
;
A
#
# COMPACT_ATOMS: atom_id res chain seq x y z
N MET A 1 -6.19 -5.08 -1.72
CA MET A 1 -4.83 -5.38 -1.20
C MET A 1 -4.41 -4.22 -0.32
N SER A 2 -3.75 -4.48 0.81
CA SER A 2 -3.28 -3.45 1.72
C SER A 2 -1.83 -3.70 2.13
N ILE A 3 -0.99 -2.67 2.04
CA ILE A 3 0.34 -2.60 2.65
C ILE A 3 0.21 -1.63 3.82
N HIS A 4 0.52 -2.08 5.04
CA HIS A 4 0.32 -1.26 6.23
C HIS A 4 1.31 -1.63 7.33
N ARG A 5 1.61 -0.67 8.18
CA ARG A 5 2.31 -0.94 9.43
C ARG A 5 1.37 -1.67 10.38
N HIS A 6 1.87 -2.73 11.01
CA HIS A 6 1.10 -3.62 11.87
C HIS A 6 1.75 -3.77 13.24
N ASP A 7 3.09 -3.83 13.32
CA ASP A 7 3.85 -4.03 14.56
C ASP A 7 3.28 -5.16 15.42
N ASP A 8 3.06 -6.33 14.82
CA ASP A 8 2.45 -7.49 15.47
C ASP A 8 1.09 -7.19 16.14
N GLY A 9 0.32 -6.27 15.55
CA GLY A 9 -1.00 -5.85 16.00
C GLY A 9 -0.97 -4.69 17.01
N MET A 10 0.21 -4.13 17.28
CA MET A 10 0.41 -3.01 18.21
C MET A 10 0.28 -1.64 17.55
N PHE A 11 0.31 -1.57 16.21
CA PHE A 11 0.06 -0.33 15.48
C PHE A 11 -1.45 -0.11 15.28
N TYR A 12 -1.87 1.16 15.17
CA TYR A 12 -3.27 1.50 14.89
C TYR A 12 -3.79 0.74 13.65
N PRO A 13 -5.01 0.16 13.67
CA PRO A 13 -6.09 0.33 14.64
C PRO A 13 -6.01 -0.52 15.92
N MET A 14 -4.96 -1.34 16.08
CA MET A 14 -4.75 -2.28 17.19
C MET A 14 -5.83 -3.37 17.34
N GLY A 15 -5.40 -4.61 17.57
CA GLY A 15 -6.30 -5.72 17.87
C GLY A 15 -7.16 -6.21 16.69
N GLU A 16 -6.98 -5.67 15.48
CA GLU A 16 -7.59 -6.22 14.26
C GLU A 16 -6.70 -7.33 13.67
N PRO A 17 -7.28 -8.48 13.26
CA PRO A 17 -6.53 -9.59 12.66
C PRO A 17 -6.18 -9.34 11.19
N LYS A 18 -5.71 -8.14 10.83
CA LYS A 18 -5.30 -7.81 9.45
C LYS A 18 -3.85 -8.21 9.15
N ASP A 19 -3.42 -9.29 9.78
CA ASP A 19 -2.15 -9.94 9.50
C ASP A 19 -2.22 -10.69 8.15
N TYR A 20 -1.10 -11.21 7.66
CA TYR A 20 -1.02 -11.89 6.36
C TYR A 20 -1.88 -13.16 6.27
N VAL A 21 -2.31 -13.72 7.41
CA VAL A 21 -3.19 -14.90 7.48
C VAL A 21 -4.64 -14.60 7.14
N ASP A 22 -5.06 -13.33 7.24
CA ASP A 22 -6.40 -12.91 6.82
C ASP A 22 -6.44 -12.75 5.29
N VAL A 23 -7.00 -13.77 4.67
CA VAL A 23 -7.17 -13.91 3.21
C VAL A 23 -8.63 -13.77 2.79
N GLY A 24 -9.52 -13.30 3.68
CA GLY A 24 -10.96 -13.26 3.45
C GLY A 24 -11.66 -14.62 3.65
N GLU A 25 -12.99 -14.59 3.57
CA GLU A 25 -13.86 -15.69 3.98
C GLU A 25 -14.88 -16.09 2.90
N GLY A 26 -15.38 -17.33 2.99
CA GLY A 26 -16.40 -17.85 2.07
C GLY A 26 -15.99 -17.72 0.60
N LYS A 27 -16.86 -17.11 -0.20
CA LYS A 27 -16.60 -16.84 -1.63
C LYS A 27 -15.51 -15.78 -1.87
N GLY A 28 -15.20 -14.97 -0.87
CA GLY A 28 -14.16 -13.93 -0.92
C GLY A 28 -12.78 -14.42 -0.47
N ARG A 29 -12.65 -15.68 -0.05
CA ARG A 29 -11.35 -16.26 0.33
C ARG A 29 -10.39 -16.22 -0.86
N GLY A 30 -9.20 -15.64 -0.65
CA GLY A 30 -8.18 -15.40 -1.67
C GLY A 30 -8.25 -14.02 -2.33
N TYR A 31 -9.30 -13.23 -2.08
CA TYR A 31 -9.46 -11.88 -2.64
C TYR A 31 -9.06 -10.76 -1.65
N SER A 32 -8.72 -11.11 -0.41
CA SER A 32 -8.06 -10.21 0.53
C SER A 32 -6.58 -10.55 0.60
N VAL A 33 -5.74 -9.52 0.52
CA VAL A 33 -4.27 -9.65 0.61
C VAL A 33 -3.77 -8.53 1.52
N ASN A 34 -3.22 -8.93 2.66
CA ASN A 34 -2.62 -8.04 3.65
C ASN A 34 -1.09 -8.25 3.64
N ILE A 35 -0.34 -7.15 3.57
CA ILE A 35 1.13 -7.12 3.62
C ILE A 35 1.52 -6.27 4.84
N PRO A 36 1.60 -6.89 6.02
CA PRO A 36 1.88 -6.20 7.27
C PRO A 36 3.39 -5.95 7.44
N TRP A 37 3.74 -4.72 7.82
CA TRP A 37 5.07 -4.41 8.32
C TRP A 37 5.11 -4.50 9.84
N ASN A 38 5.86 -5.48 10.36
CA ASN A 38 6.11 -5.64 11.80
C ASN A 38 7.41 -4.96 12.24
N ALA A 39 7.79 -3.88 11.56
CA ALA A 39 8.93 -3.06 11.90
C ALA A 39 8.69 -1.61 11.47
N THR A 40 9.35 -0.69 12.17
CA THR A 40 9.40 0.72 11.80
C THR A 40 10.43 0.98 10.72
N LYS A 41 10.39 2.18 10.16
CA LYS A 41 11.38 2.70 9.22
C LYS A 41 11.48 1.92 7.91
N ILE A 42 10.38 1.30 7.50
CA ILE A 42 10.30 0.61 6.21
C ILE A 42 10.42 1.64 5.09
N GLY A 43 11.39 1.43 4.21
CA GLY A 43 11.69 2.32 3.09
C GLY A 43 11.34 1.74 1.73
N ASP A 44 11.77 2.46 0.71
CA ASP A 44 11.52 2.20 -0.71
C ASP A 44 11.70 0.74 -1.13
N ASP A 45 12.81 0.10 -0.76
CA ASP A 45 13.16 -1.24 -1.24
C ASP A 45 12.13 -2.30 -0.82
N ALA A 46 11.57 -2.18 0.38
CA ALA A 46 10.55 -3.09 0.87
C ALA A 46 9.22 -2.92 0.12
N TYR A 47 8.82 -1.67 -0.16
CA TYR A 47 7.63 -1.37 -0.95
C TYR A 47 7.79 -1.84 -2.40
N ARG A 48 8.95 -1.60 -3.01
CA ARG A 48 9.29 -2.10 -4.35
C ARG A 48 9.27 -3.62 -4.40
N ALA A 49 9.83 -4.29 -3.39
CA ALA A 49 9.81 -5.74 -3.29
C ALA A 49 8.39 -6.29 -3.11
N ALA A 50 7.56 -5.69 -2.26
CA ALA A 50 6.16 -6.05 -2.08
C ALA A 50 5.38 -5.90 -3.39
N PHE A 51 5.60 -4.82 -4.12
CA PHE A 51 4.95 -4.61 -5.42
C PHE A 51 5.36 -5.65 -6.45
N ALA A 52 6.67 -5.88 -6.61
CA ALA A 52 7.19 -6.80 -7.62
C ALA A 52 6.86 -8.27 -7.31
N LYS A 53 6.85 -8.68 -6.04
CA LYS A 53 6.71 -10.08 -5.64
C LYS A 53 5.29 -10.49 -5.27
N ILE A 54 4.44 -9.54 -4.88
CA ILE A 54 3.09 -9.84 -4.34
C ILE A 54 2.02 -9.08 -5.11
N VAL A 55 2.03 -7.74 -5.07
CA VAL A 55 0.93 -6.93 -5.61
C VAL A 55 0.74 -7.13 -7.10
N MET A 56 1.81 -6.96 -7.89
CA MET A 56 1.71 -7.04 -9.34
C MET A 56 1.37 -8.44 -9.84
N PRO A 57 2.03 -9.53 -9.39
CA PRO A 57 1.64 -10.88 -9.79
C PRO A 57 0.16 -11.19 -9.55
N ILE A 58 -0.36 -10.88 -8.35
CA ILE A 58 -1.76 -11.14 -8.02
C ILE A 58 -2.69 -10.24 -8.83
N ALA A 59 -2.33 -8.97 -9.04
CA ALA A 59 -3.15 -8.05 -9.83
C ALA A 59 -3.22 -8.44 -11.31
N TYR A 60 -2.14 -8.98 -11.88
CA TYR A 60 -2.14 -9.53 -13.24
C TYR A 60 -3.02 -10.78 -13.35
N GLU A 61 -2.96 -11.68 -12.36
CA GLU A 61 -3.80 -12.88 -12.33
C GLU A 61 -5.29 -12.52 -12.15
N PHE A 62 -5.60 -11.55 -11.30
CA PHE A 62 -6.96 -11.06 -11.09
C PHE A 62 -7.55 -10.34 -12.32
N ALA A 63 -6.69 -9.77 -13.19
CA ALA A 63 -7.07 -9.07 -14.42
C ALA A 63 -8.19 -8.03 -14.21
N PRO A 64 -7.96 -7.00 -13.36
CA PRO A 64 -9.00 -6.04 -13.02
C PRO A 64 -9.45 -5.21 -14.23
N GLU A 65 -10.72 -4.84 -14.24
CA GLU A 65 -11.28 -3.93 -15.24
C GLU A 65 -11.18 -2.45 -14.83
N LEU A 66 -10.91 -2.17 -13.54
CA LEU A 66 -10.70 -0.85 -12.95
C LEU A 66 -9.77 -0.99 -11.73
N VAL A 67 -8.84 -0.06 -11.56
CA VAL A 67 -7.98 0.02 -10.37
C VAL A 67 -8.38 1.22 -9.52
N LEU A 68 -8.64 0.99 -8.23
CA LEU A 68 -8.84 2.03 -7.23
C LEU A 68 -7.64 2.04 -6.28
N ILE A 69 -7.02 3.21 -6.09
CA ILE A 69 -5.92 3.40 -5.15
C ILE A 69 -6.41 4.25 -3.99
N SER A 70 -6.41 3.66 -2.81
CA SER A 70 -6.54 4.34 -1.53
C SER A 70 -5.16 4.90 -1.17
N SER A 71 -4.90 6.15 -1.55
CA SER A 71 -3.58 6.77 -1.57
C SER A 71 -3.28 7.48 -0.24
N GLY A 72 -2.84 6.71 0.74
CA GLY A 72 -2.26 7.23 1.99
C GLY A 72 -0.80 7.65 1.81
N PHE A 73 -0.50 8.91 2.11
CA PHE A 73 0.88 9.43 2.18
C PHE A 73 1.44 9.43 3.60
N ASP A 74 0.82 8.69 4.52
CA ASP A 74 1.29 8.48 5.89
C ASP A 74 2.50 7.54 5.95
N ALA A 75 2.72 6.70 4.93
CA ALA A 75 3.97 5.94 4.79
C ALA A 75 5.15 6.77 4.23
N ALA A 76 4.91 8.03 3.86
CA ALA A 76 5.95 8.87 3.27
C ALA A 76 7.03 9.27 4.28
N ALA A 77 8.26 9.44 3.79
CA ALA A 77 9.36 9.94 4.60
C ALA A 77 9.03 11.31 5.20
N GLY A 78 9.09 11.40 6.53
CA GLY A 78 8.78 12.63 7.28
C GLY A 78 7.39 12.64 7.92
N ASP A 79 6.52 11.68 7.60
CA ASP A 79 5.23 11.58 8.26
C ASP A 79 5.38 11.14 9.74
N PRO A 80 4.82 11.91 10.69
CA PRO A 80 4.98 11.63 12.12
C PRO A 80 4.15 10.44 12.62
N LEU A 81 3.17 9.94 11.84
CA LEU A 81 2.29 8.84 12.26
C LEU A 81 2.73 7.49 11.69
N GLY A 82 3.08 7.42 10.40
CA GLY A 82 3.43 6.13 9.78
C GLY A 82 4.84 5.65 10.11
N GLU A 83 5.79 6.56 10.37
CA GLU A 83 7.21 6.27 10.64
C GLU A 83 7.87 5.34 9.59
N CYS A 84 7.38 5.40 8.36
CA CYS A 84 8.00 4.78 7.18
C CYS A 84 8.82 5.84 6.42
N TYR A 85 9.62 5.40 5.45
CA TYR A 85 10.52 6.26 4.67
C TYR A 85 10.32 6.01 3.17
N VAL A 86 9.08 6.03 2.72
CA VAL A 86 8.76 5.92 1.29
C VAL A 86 8.94 7.27 0.62
N THR A 87 9.72 7.31 -0.46
CA THR A 87 9.99 8.51 -1.24
C THR A 87 8.91 8.74 -2.30
N ALA A 88 8.80 9.98 -2.77
CA ALA A 88 7.92 10.34 -3.88
C ALA A 88 8.20 9.51 -5.15
N ASP A 89 9.48 9.19 -5.41
CA ASP A 89 9.88 8.35 -6.54
C ASP A 89 9.28 6.94 -6.44
N THR A 90 9.22 6.37 -5.24
CA THR A 90 8.61 5.06 -5.04
C THR A 90 7.10 5.12 -5.18
N TYR A 91 6.43 6.17 -4.70
CA TYR A 91 5.00 6.40 -5.00
C TYR A 91 4.75 6.47 -6.50
N ALA A 92 5.55 7.25 -7.23
CA ALA A 92 5.44 7.36 -8.68
C ALA A 92 5.66 6.01 -9.38
N LEU A 93 6.65 5.23 -8.95
CA LEU A 93 6.92 3.90 -9.50
C LEU A 93 5.77 2.91 -9.24
N MET A 94 5.22 2.91 -8.03
CA MET A 94 4.06 2.07 -7.68
C MET A 94 2.84 2.42 -8.54
N THR A 95 2.54 3.72 -8.70
CA THR A 95 1.47 4.17 -9.59
C THR A 95 1.74 3.77 -11.04
N TYR A 96 2.97 3.94 -11.54
CA TYR A 96 3.35 3.54 -12.89
C TYR A 96 3.11 2.05 -13.16
N HIS A 97 3.47 1.17 -12.21
CA HIS A 97 3.18 -0.25 -12.33
C HIS A 97 1.67 -0.53 -12.42
N LEU A 98 0.85 0.13 -11.60
CA LEU A 98 -0.61 -0.07 -11.61
C LEU A 98 -1.27 0.46 -12.88
N MET A 99 -0.70 1.47 -13.55
CA MET A 99 -1.19 1.96 -14.85
C MET A 99 -1.11 0.91 -15.97
N SER A 100 -0.29 -0.13 -15.83
CA SER A 100 -0.24 -1.24 -16.79
C SER A 100 -1.47 -2.16 -16.74
N LEU A 101 -2.27 -2.07 -15.66
CA LEU A 101 -3.48 -2.87 -15.45
C LEU A 101 -4.71 -2.15 -16.00
N ALA A 102 -5.81 -2.90 -16.22
CA ALA A 102 -7.11 -2.33 -16.60
C ALA A 102 -7.07 -1.39 -17.83
N GLY A 103 -6.09 -1.53 -18.72
CA GLY A 103 -5.85 -0.60 -19.83
C GLY A 103 -5.65 0.85 -19.38
N GLY A 104 -5.06 1.07 -18.20
CA GLY A 104 -4.81 2.40 -17.62
C GLY A 104 -6.00 3.02 -16.90
N ARG A 105 -7.13 2.31 -16.74
CA ARG A 105 -8.28 2.79 -15.96
C ARG A 105 -7.97 2.73 -14.47
N LEU A 106 -7.50 3.85 -13.94
CA LEU A 106 -7.02 3.98 -12.58
C LEU A 106 -7.61 5.25 -11.95
N ILE A 107 -8.17 5.11 -10.75
CA ILE A 107 -8.65 6.21 -9.93
C ILE A 107 -7.85 6.22 -8.65
N THR A 108 -7.27 7.37 -8.32
CA THR A 108 -6.56 7.60 -7.05
C THR A 108 -7.41 8.48 -6.15
N VAL A 109 -7.55 8.08 -4.89
CA VAL A 109 -8.31 8.80 -3.86
C VAL A 109 -7.37 9.06 -2.69
N LEU A 110 -7.20 10.33 -2.32
CA LEU A 110 -6.38 10.71 -1.19
C LEU A 110 -7.02 10.25 0.12
N GLU A 111 -6.23 9.62 0.99
CA GLU A 111 -6.63 9.23 2.34
C GLU A 111 -5.72 9.93 3.37
N GLY A 112 -4.79 9.19 3.97
CA GLY A 112 -3.86 9.64 5.00
C GLY A 112 -2.69 10.50 4.50
N GLY A 113 -1.76 10.75 5.42
CA GLY A 113 -0.63 11.67 5.30
C GLY A 113 -0.88 12.93 6.12
N ASN A 114 0.07 13.29 6.97
CA ASN A 114 -0.02 14.44 7.86
C ASN A 114 1.11 15.43 7.58
N ASP A 115 2.09 15.04 6.77
CA ASP A 115 3.06 15.97 6.20
C ASP A 115 2.53 16.59 4.89
N CYS A 116 2.28 17.89 4.90
CA CYS A 116 1.85 18.65 3.73
C CYS A 116 2.89 18.61 2.58
N LYS A 117 4.19 18.56 2.88
CA LYS A 117 5.24 18.51 1.85
C LYS A 117 5.25 17.16 1.13
N ALA A 118 5.04 16.08 1.87
CA ALA A 118 4.92 14.75 1.30
C ALA A 118 3.68 14.64 0.40
N LYS A 119 2.57 15.27 0.77
CA LYS A 119 1.31 15.25 -0.01
C LYS A 119 1.36 16.05 -1.31
N TYR A 120 1.91 17.25 -1.28
CA TYR A 120 1.77 18.21 -2.39
C TYR A 120 3.03 18.38 -3.22
N GLY A 121 4.14 17.74 -2.84
CA GLY A 121 5.45 18.02 -3.40
C GLY A 121 5.94 19.41 -3.00
N THR A 122 7.23 19.68 -3.21
CA THR A 122 7.74 21.06 -3.07
C THR A 122 7.44 21.76 -4.38
N VAL A 123 6.66 22.85 -4.35
CA VAL A 123 6.53 23.79 -5.48
C VAL A 123 7.83 24.56 -5.72
#